data_AF-A0A921HP74-F1
#
_entry.id   AF-A0A921HP74-F1
#
_cell.length_a   1.000
_cell.length_b   1.000
_cell.length_c   1.000
_cell.angle_alpha   90.00
_cell.angle_beta   90.00
_cell.angle_gamma   90.00
#
_symmetry.space_group_name_H-M   'P 1'
#
loop_
_entity.id
_entity.type
_entity.pdbx_description
1 polymer ?
#
loop_
_entity_poly.entity_id
_entity_poly.type
_entity_poly.pdbx_seq_one_letter_code
_entity_poly.pdbx_strand_id
1 'polypeptide(L)' 'MNKLSRMRLTFFVLAVVFFIVAVTGICMDFHLTLFDRRLMKNFHIYCGYIMIVFMIIHLVDNSVWIKNIFKSKKK' A
#
# COMPACT_ATOMS: atom_id res chain seq x y z
N MET A 1 3.03 1.60 -21.37
CA MET A 1 3.55 2.51 -20.32
C MET A 1 5.00 2.16 -20.03
N ASN A 2 5.91 3.13 -19.98
CA ASN A 2 7.34 2.86 -19.69
C ASN A 2 7.53 2.48 -18.20
N LYS A 3 8.66 1.81 -17.87
CA LYS A 3 8.91 1.28 -16.52
C LYS A 3 8.83 2.36 -15.42
N LEU A 4 9.38 3.54 -15.69
CA LEU A 4 9.38 4.67 -14.75
C LEU A 4 7.96 5.18 -14.46
N SER A 5 7.13 5.32 -15.50
CA SER A 5 5.73 5.72 -15.36
C SER A 5 4.92 4.67 -14.61
N ARG A 6 5.15 3.37 -14.86
CA ARG A 6 4.53 2.27 -14.10
C ARG A 6 4.89 2.30 -12.61
N MET A 7 6.16 2.54 -12.30
CA MET A 7 6.62 2.65 -10.91
C MET A 7 5.99 3.85 -10.19
N ARG A 8 5.94 5.01 -10.84
CA ARG A 8 5.29 6.21 -10.27
C ARG A 8 3.80 5.98 -10.03
N LEU A 9 3.11 5.33 -10.98
CA LEU A 9 1.70 4.99 -10.84
C LEU A 9 1.47 4.02 -9.68
N THR A 10 2.22 2.91 -9.62
CA THR A 10 2.06 1.92 -8.53
C THR A 10 2.38 2.53 -7.16
N PHE A 11 3.39 3.40 -7.07
CA PHE A 11 3.70 4.15 -5.85
C PHE A 11 2.55 5.08 -5.44
N PHE A 12 2.02 5.87 -6.38
CA PHE A 12 0.91 6.77 -6.11
C PHE A 12 -0.34 6.03 -5.63
N VAL A 13 -0.70 4.93 -6.32
CA VAL A 13 -1.82 4.06 -5.92
C VAL A 13 -1.59 3.49 -4.53
N LEU A 14 -0.39 2.99 -4.23
CA LEU A 14 -0.03 2.51 -2.89
C LEU A 14 -0.16 3.57 -1.81
N ALA A 15 0.28 4.80 -2.08
CA ALA A 15 0.17 5.90 -1.12
C ALA A 15 -1.29 6.24 -0.81
N VAL A 16 -2.16 6.25 -1.84
CA VAL A 16 -3.59 6.49 -1.66
C VAL A 16 -4.25 5.36 -0.86
N VAL A 17 -3.98 4.10 -1.21
CA VAL A 17 -4.56 2.95 -0.49
C VAL A 17 -4.06 2.91 0.95
N PHE A 18 -2.78 3.18 1.19
CA PHE A 18 -2.21 3.27 2.53
C PHE A 18 -2.92 4.34 3.38
N PHE A 19 -3.15 5.53 2.81
CA PHE A 19 -3.88 6.59 3.50
C PHE A 19 -5.30 6.14 3.89
N ILE A 20 -6.02 5.47 2.99
CA ILE A 20 -7.37 4.95 3.27
C ILE A 20 -7.33 3.91 4.41
N VAL A 21 -6.39 2.96 4.37
CA VAL A 21 -6.22 1.94 5.41
C VAL A 21 -5.86 2.59 6.76
N ALA A 22 -4.97 3.59 6.77
CA ALA A 22 -4.60 4.32 7.97
C ALA A 22 -5.80 5.05 8.60
N VAL A 23 -6.56 5.81 7.80
CA VAL A 23 -7.75 6.53 8.29
C VAL A 23 -8.79 5.55 8.82
N THR A 24 -9.10 4.50 8.07
CA THR A 24 -10.11 3.51 8.51
C THR A 24 -9.67 2.74 9.76
N GLY A 25 -8.37 2.46 9.91
CA GLY A 25 -7.80 1.87 11.13
C GLY A 25 -7.99 2.77 12.34
N ILE A 26 -7.59 4.05 12.23
CA ILE A 26 -7.78 5.05 13.28
C ILE A 26 -9.26 5.18 13.65
N CYS A 27 -10.16 5.26 12.67
CA CYS A 27 -11.58 5.37 12.96
C CYS A 27 -12.12 4.15 13.71
N MET A 28 -11.65 2.94 13.41
CA MET A 28 -12.04 1.74 14.14
C MET A 28 -11.47 1.72 15.57
N ASP A 29 -10.22 2.15 15.76
CA ASP A 29 -9.56 2.16 17.08
C ASP A 29 -10.19 3.19 18.03
N PHE A 30 -10.53 4.37 17.53
CA PHE A 30 -11.16 5.44 18.31
C PHE A 30 -12.70 5.38 18.30
N HIS A 31 -13.30 4.31 17.76
CA HIS A 31 -14.75 4.13 17.64
C HIS A 31 -15.47 5.32 16.97
N LEU A 32 -14.80 6.00 16.04
CA LEU A 32 -15.36 7.12 15.28
C LEU A 32 -16.36 6.59 14.25
N THR A 33 -17.62 6.99 14.38
CA THR A 33 -18.69 6.55 13.48
C THR A 33 -18.68 7.34 12.17
N LEU A 34 -17.93 6.84 11.18
CA LEU A 34 -18.06 7.28 9.77
C LEU A 34 -19.11 6.47 9.00
N PHE A 35 -19.21 5.17 9.31
CA PHE A 35 -20.12 4.20 8.69
C PHE A 35 -20.50 3.13 9.73
N ASP A 36 -21.38 2.20 9.32
CA ASP A 36 -21.62 0.96 10.09
C ASP A 36 -20.28 0.23 10.38
N ARG A 37 -20.13 -0.25 11.62
CA ARG A 37 -18.87 -0.85 12.11
C ARG A 37 -18.48 -2.10 11.32
N ARG A 38 -19.46 -2.91 10.91
CA ARG A 38 -19.21 -4.13 10.12
C ARG A 38 -18.78 -3.77 8.71
N LEU A 39 -19.44 -2.77 8.11
CA LEU A 39 -19.09 -2.25 6.81
C LEU A 39 -17.66 -1.65 6.81
N MET A 40 -17.33 -0.84 7.80
CA MET A 40 -16.01 -0.22 7.94
C MET A 40 -14.91 -1.27 8.11
N LYS A 41 -15.15 -2.30 8.93
CA LYS A 41 -14.22 -3.42 9.11
C LYS A 41 -13.99 -4.17 7.81
N ASN A 42 -15.07 -4.52 7.10
CA ASN A 42 -14.96 -5.20 5.81
C ASN A 42 -14.20 -4.35 4.79
N PHE A 43 -14.53 -3.07 4.70
CA PHE A 43 -13.87 -2.12 3.80
C PHE A 43 -12.37 -2.00 4.09
N HIS A 44 -11.98 -1.83 5.36
CA HIS A 44 -10.57 -1.78 5.76
C HIS A 44 -9.81 -3.07 5.36
N ILE A 45 -10.42 -4.24 5.59
CA ILE A 45 -9.82 -5.53 5.22
C ILE A 45 -9.61 -5.64 3.71
N TYR A 46 -10.62 -5.30 2.90
CA TYR A 46 -10.49 -5.35 1.44
C TYR A 46 -9.44 -4.35 0.91
N CYS A 47 -9.39 -3.13 1.45
CA CYS A 47 -8.33 -2.18 1.14
C CYS A 47 -6.94 -2.72 1.52
N GLY A 48 -6.83 -3.41 2.67
CA GLY A 48 -5.61 -4.07 3.10
C GLY A 48 -5.14 -5.16 2.12
N TYR A 49 -6.06 -6.00 1.62
CA TYR A 49 -5.72 -7.00 0.59
C TYR A 49 -5.23 -6.37 -0.71
N ILE A 50 -5.90 -5.31 -1.18
CA ILE A 50 -5.48 -4.55 -2.36
C ILE A 50 -4.08 -3.97 -2.13
N MET A 51 -3.83 -3.39 -0.96
CA MET A 51 -2.53 -2.81 -0.60
C MET A 51 -1.40 -3.86 -0.70
N ILE A 52 -1.61 -5.05 -0.14
CA ILE A 52 -0.60 -6.13 -0.17
C ILE A 52 -0.31 -6.56 -1.62
N VAL A 53 -1.33 -6.74 -2.45
CA VAL A 53 -1.15 -7.13 -3.86
C VAL A 53 -0.35 -6.07 -4.62
N PHE A 54 -0.72 -4.79 -4.50
CA PHE A 54 0.01 -3.71 -5.14
C PHE A 54 1.43 -3.55 -4.60
N MET A 55 1.65 -3.79 -3.30
CA MET A 55 2.98 -3.76 -2.69
C MET A 55 3.88 -4.82 -3.32
N ILE A 56 3.40 -6.05 -3.49
CA ILE A 56 4.15 -7.13 -4.14
C ILE A 56 4.52 -6.73 -5.57
N ILE A 57 3.54 -6.25 -6.35
CA ILE A 57 3.78 -5.79 -7.74
C ILE A 57 4.84 -4.68 -7.77
N HIS A 58 4.71 -3.69 -6.88
CA HIS A 58 5.66 -2.58 -6.79
C HIS A 58 7.07 -3.06 -6.45
N LEU A 59 7.23 -4.00 -5.51
CA LEU A 59 8.53 -4.57 -5.15
C LEU A 59 9.15 -5.38 -6.29
N VAL A 60 8.36 -6.17 -7.01
CA VAL A 60 8.84 -6.95 -8.17
C VAL A 60 9.35 -6.01 -9.27
N ASP A 61 8.61 -4.95 -9.57
CA ASP A 61 9.01 -3.94 -10.56
C ASP A 61 10.29 -3.18 -10.17
N ASN A 62 10.48 -2.98 -8.86
CA ASN A 62 11.65 -2.33 -8.26
C ASN A 62 12.75 -3.32 -7.85
N SER A 63 12.65 -4.60 -8.20
CA SER A 63 13.60 -5.64 -7.78
C SER A 63 15.07 -5.33 -8.13
N VAL A 64 15.33 -4.62 -9.23
CA VAL A 64 16.67 -4.15 -9.60
C VAL A 64 17.21 -3.09 -8.63
N TRP A 65 16.36 -2.15 -8.21
CA TRP A 65 16.72 -1.15 -7.20
C TRP A 65 16.95 -1.80 -5.83
N ILE A 66 16.10 -2.75 -5.45
CA ILE A 66 16.25 -3.55 -4.22
C ILE A 66 17.60 -4.28 -4.21
N LYS A 67 17.96 -4.96 -5.32
CA LYS A 67 19.26 -5.63 -5.47
C LYS A 67 20.43 -4.65 -5.30
N ASN A 68 20.29 -3.41 -5.78
CA ASN A 68 21.33 -2.38 -5.65
C ASN A 68 21.48 -1.88 -4.20
N ILE A 69 20.38 -1.72 -3.45
CA ILE A 69 20.44 -1.39 -2.01
C ILE A 69 21.19 -2.47 -1.23
N PHE A 70 20.85 -3.74 -1.45
CA PHE A 70 21.49 -4.85 -0.72
C PHE A 70 22.94 -5.08 -1.16
N LYS A 71 23.30 -4.79 -2.42
CA LYS A 71 24.70 -4.78 -2.87
C LYS A 71 25.52 -3.64 -2.26
N SER A 72 24.91 -2.48 -2.04
CA SER A 72 25.62 -1.32 -1.46
C SER A 72 26.12 -1.55 -0.03
N LYS A 73 25.58 -2.53 0.70
CA LYS A 73 26.03 -2.89 2.06
C LYS A 73 27.23 -3.84 2.10
N LYS A 74 27.77 -4.27 0.94
CA LYS A 74 28.91 -5.19 0.84
C LYS A 74 30.26 -4.49 0.53
N LYS A 75 30.38 -3.19 0.78
CA LYS A 75 31.66 -2.47 0.76
C LYS A 75 32.08 -2.11 2.16
#